data_AF-A0A1D1VPG6-F1
#
_entry.id   AF-A0A1D1VPG6-F1
#
_cell.length_a   1.000
_cell.length_b   1.000
_cell.length_c   1.000
_cell.angle_alpha   90.00
_cell.angle_beta   90.00
_cell.angle_gamma   90.00
#
_symmetry.space_group_name_H-M   'P 1'
#
loop_
_entity.id
_entity.type
_entity.pdbx_description
1 polymer ?
#
loop_
_entity_poly.entity_id
_entity_poly.type
_entity_poly.pdbx_seq_one_letter_code
_entity_poly.pdbx_strand_id
1 'polypeptide(L)'
;MASVLFRPEVGPSFGACSNADPPAKLGHNYWTTAAPHRTALTPSSAFYVDKTKLAEYQRYFGPESTKKLVHCWPAYLKALVQHVAGGEESYMRALLDIRKTDPGSPVLDPVLLDDIFEHMVLLYKSPNVVKPRARIALLRFSSHQLELYDKGTTRWHFPDLDDRPKPEVLVLLEEQEYWRKPAPDRTQLRPGHEVYIGTKILESIASYFGPQSNENCIKQYSYAVLAHMMGGVETALKLKAAKTFAEGVRSMFLLDDVIAVALHADEVFHLRFSVNPSDIIVFTGVKLVRLTESRTRNRKRPTGRSARKREPKNLLHFALSVT
;
A
#
# COMPACT_ATOMS: atom_id res chain seq x y z
N MET A 1 0.80 18.58 -21.02
CA MET A 1 2.18 18.21 -20.62
C MET A 1 2.11 16.74 -20.26
N ALA A 2 2.85 15.90 -20.99
CA ALA A 2 2.78 14.46 -20.86
C ALA A 2 3.62 14.01 -19.67
N SER A 3 3.08 13.10 -18.85
CA SER A 3 3.84 12.29 -17.90
C SER A 3 5.15 11.85 -18.57
N VAL A 4 6.28 12.21 -17.97
CA VAL A 4 7.64 11.97 -18.49
C VAL A 4 7.91 10.48 -18.77
N LEU A 5 7.03 9.58 -18.32
CA LEU A 5 7.20 8.14 -18.39
C LEU A 5 6.20 7.40 -19.31
N PHE A 6 5.23 8.08 -19.92
CA PHE A 6 4.25 7.41 -20.80
C PHE A 6 4.36 7.85 -22.26
N ARG A 7 5.34 7.30 -22.97
CA ARG A 7 5.08 6.77 -24.31
C ARG A 7 4.96 5.26 -24.17
N PRO A 8 3.76 4.68 -24.20
CA PRO A 8 3.64 3.24 -24.30
C PRO A 8 4.18 2.85 -25.68
N GLU A 9 5.44 2.41 -25.74
CA GLU A 9 5.86 1.61 -26.87
C GLU A 9 5.03 0.34 -26.82
N VAL A 10 4.12 0.21 -27.79
CA VAL A 10 3.23 -0.94 -27.96
C VAL A 10 4.09 -2.09 -28.47
N GLY A 11 4.90 -2.67 -27.59
CA GLY A 11 5.68 -3.87 -27.83
C GLY A 11 5.08 -5.04 -27.04
N PRO A 12 4.91 -6.23 -27.64
CA PRO A 12 4.47 -7.43 -26.92
C PRO A 12 5.65 -7.98 -26.12
N SER A 13 5.91 -7.42 -24.94
CA SER A 13 6.90 -7.98 -24.02
C SER A 13 6.46 -7.82 -22.57
N PHE A 14 5.32 -8.43 -22.21
CA PHE A 14 5.03 -8.79 -20.82
C PHE A 14 5.59 -10.19 -20.51
N GLY A 15 6.84 -10.44 -20.94
CA GLY A 15 7.61 -11.57 -20.43
C GLY A 15 7.96 -11.27 -18.99
N ALA A 16 7.68 -12.21 -18.08
CA ALA A 16 8.16 -12.17 -16.71
C ALA A 16 9.63 -11.72 -16.73
N CYS A 17 9.95 -10.62 -16.05
CA CYS A 17 11.32 -10.14 -15.92
C CYS A 17 12.17 -11.30 -15.42
N SER A 18 12.95 -11.90 -16.32
CA SER A 18 13.94 -12.91 -15.98
C SER A 18 14.83 -12.30 -14.91
N ASN A 19 14.89 -12.95 -13.74
CA ASN A 19 15.66 -12.61 -12.53
C ASN A 19 17.19 -12.55 -12.73
N ALA A 20 17.67 -12.24 -13.95
CA ALA A 20 19.08 -12.34 -14.31
C ALA A 20 19.93 -11.16 -13.84
N ASP A 21 19.33 -10.03 -13.42
CA ASP A 21 20.09 -8.86 -12.99
C ASP A 21 19.69 -8.41 -11.57
N PRO A 22 20.47 -8.82 -10.54
CA PRO A 22 20.16 -8.53 -9.15
C PRO A 22 20.23 -7.03 -8.87
N PRO A 23 19.55 -6.53 -7.82
CA PRO A 23 19.69 -5.15 -7.39
C PRO A 23 21.14 -4.82 -7.00
N ALA A 24 21.51 -3.54 -7.09
CA ALA A 24 22.86 -3.05 -6.79
C ALA A 24 23.33 -3.40 -5.35
N LYS A 25 22.37 -3.55 -4.43
CA LYS A 25 22.59 -4.07 -3.10
C LYS A 25 21.52 -5.11 -2.80
N LEU A 26 21.92 -6.25 -2.22
CA LEU A 26 20.99 -7.30 -1.84
C LEU A 26 19.88 -6.72 -0.94
N GLY A 27 18.63 -7.09 -1.22
CA GLY A 27 17.46 -6.62 -0.49
C GLY A 27 17.05 -5.16 -0.77
N HIS A 28 17.60 -4.50 -1.78
CA HIS A 28 17.19 -3.16 -2.22
C HIS A 28 16.49 -3.22 -3.59
N ASN A 29 15.76 -2.16 -3.99
CA ASN A 29 15.11 -2.06 -5.30
C ASN A 29 15.67 -0.90 -6.15
N TYR A 30 16.99 -0.90 -6.33
CA TYR A 30 17.67 -0.03 -7.29
C TYR A 30 18.85 -0.76 -7.93
N TRP A 31 19.28 -0.28 -9.09
CA TRP A 31 20.36 -0.84 -9.90
C TRP A 31 21.35 0.25 -10.29
N THR A 32 22.57 -0.14 -10.63
CA THR A 32 23.59 0.75 -11.21
C THR A 32 23.78 0.52 -12.72
N THR A 33 23.05 -0.47 -13.26
CA THR A 33 23.05 -0.85 -14.67
C THR A 33 21.73 -0.46 -15.33
N ALA A 34 21.84 0.15 -16.51
CA ALA A 34 20.68 0.50 -17.32
C ALA A 34 20.01 -0.76 -17.90
N ALA A 35 18.68 -0.76 -17.96
CA ALA A 35 17.89 -1.79 -18.63
C ALA A 35 16.57 -1.18 -19.17
N PRO A 36 15.91 -1.80 -20.17
CA PRO A 36 14.70 -1.22 -20.80
C PRO A 36 13.54 -0.91 -19.85
N HIS A 37 13.36 -1.75 -18.82
CA HIS A 37 12.33 -1.61 -17.79
C HIS A 37 12.72 -0.65 -16.65
N ARG A 38 13.92 -0.06 -16.71
CA ARG A 38 14.43 0.85 -15.67
C ARG A 38 14.51 2.28 -16.18
N THR A 39 14.62 3.21 -15.24
CA THR A 39 14.87 4.62 -15.51
C THR A 39 15.84 5.17 -14.49
N ALA A 40 16.77 6.01 -14.93
CA ALA A 40 17.62 6.78 -14.03
C ALA A 40 16.75 7.75 -13.21
N LEU A 41 17.11 7.99 -11.95
CA LEU A 41 16.42 8.96 -11.09
C LEU A 41 16.59 10.39 -11.59
N THR A 42 17.80 10.73 -12.04
CA THR A 42 18.12 12.02 -12.67
C THR A 42 18.92 11.77 -13.95
N PRO A 43 19.03 12.74 -14.88
CA PRO A 43 19.81 12.57 -16.10
C PRO A 43 21.29 12.20 -15.88
N SER A 44 21.86 12.59 -14.73
CA SER A 44 23.24 12.32 -14.34
C SER A 44 23.38 11.19 -13.30
N SER A 45 22.27 10.61 -12.84
CA SER A 45 22.27 9.60 -11.79
C SER A 45 22.92 8.30 -12.27
N ALA A 46 23.76 7.71 -11.42
CA ALA A 46 24.24 6.35 -11.61
C ALA A 46 23.21 5.30 -11.15
N PHE A 47 22.09 5.72 -10.57
CA PHE A 47 21.09 4.84 -9.98
C PHE A 47 19.82 4.78 -10.82
N TYR A 48 19.38 3.54 -11.05
CA TYR A 48 18.22 3.18 -11.83
C TYR A 48 17.17 2.53 -10.93
N VAL A 49 15.91 2.85 -11.18
CA VAL A 49 14.74 2.24 -10.51
C VAL A 49 13.78 1.66 -11.54
N ASP A 50 12.89 0.78 -11.10
CA ASP A 50 11.85 0.21 -11.98
C ASP A 50 10.93 1.33 -12.51
N LYS A 51 10.80 1.41 -13.84
CA LYS A 51 10.04 2.45 -14.53
C LYS A 51 8.56 2.37 -14.19
N THR A 52 8.02 1.15 -14.08
CA THR A 52 6.60 0.92 -13.79
C THR A 52 6.26 1.38 -12.37
N LYS A 53 7.06 0.97 -11.38
CA LYS A 53 6.87 1.36 -9.97
C LYS A 53 7.00 2.87 -9.78
N LEU A 54 8.00 3.49 -10.41
CA LEU A 54 8.16 4.95 -10.35
C LEU A 54 6.92 5.65 -10.93
N ALA A 55 6.40 5.18 -12.07
CA ALA A 55 5.20 5.72 -12.68
C ALA A 55 3.95 5.55 -11.80
N GLU A 56 3.80 4.42 -11.11
CA GLU A 56 2.72 4.20 -10.15
C GLU A 56 2.76 5.20 -9.00
N TYR A 57 3.93 5.42 -8.39
CA TYR A 57 4.07 6.43 -7.34
C TYR A 57 3.81 7.86 -7.86
N GLN A 58 4.26 8.18 -9.07
CA GLN A 58 3.99 9.48 -9.69
C GLN A 58 2.49 9.68 -9.96
N ARG A 59 1.78 8.63 -10.38
CA ARG A 59 0.33 8.67 -10.63
C ARG A 59 -0.45 9.07 -9.38
N TYR A 60 -0.06 8.59 -8.21
CA TYR A 60 -0.80 8.80 -6.96
C TYR A 60 -0.30 9.94 -6.09
N PHE A 61 1.00 10.24 -6.14
CA PHE A 61 1.61 11.23 -5.26
C PHE A 61 2.31 12.35 -6.03
N GLY A 62 2.56 12.18 -7.33
CA GLY A 62 3.21 13.18 -8.17
C GLY A 62 2.35 14.42 -8.43
N PRO A 63 2.91 15.42 -9.14
CA PRO A 63 2.26 16.69 -9.41
C PRO A 63 0.99 16.56 -10.28
N GLU A 64 0.89 15.48 -11.07
CA GLU A 64 -0.26 15.19 -11.92
C GLU A 64 -1.37 14.39 -11.20
N SER A 65 -1.16 14.04 -9.91
CA SER A 65 -2.15 13.27 -9.16
C SER A 65 -3.49 14.02 -9.07
N THR A 66 -4.58 13.26 -9.06
CA THR A 66 -5.97 13.79 -9.08
C THR A 66 -6.30 14.64 -7.85
N LYS A 67 -5.56 14.46 -6.76
CA LYS A 67 -5.63 15.33 -5.59
C LYS A 67 -4.76 16.57 -5.85
N LYS A 68 -5.41 17.71 -6.10
CA LYS A 68 -4.77 19.05 -6.11
C LYS A 68 -4.24 19.48 -4.72
N LEU A 69 -3.81 18.53 -3.88
CA LEU A 69 -3.16 18.84 -2.62
C LEU A 69 -1.78 19.39 -2.96
N VAL A 70 -1.57 20.66 -2.60
CA VAL A 70 -0.38 21.45 -2.91
C VAL A 70 0.93 20.82 -2.37
N HIS A 71 0.85 19.76 -1.54
CA HIS A 71 1.99 19.18 -0.81
C HIS A 71 1.98 17.64 -0.74
N CYS A 72 1.75 16.92 -1.83
CA CYS A 72 1.89 15.44 -1.86
C CYS A 72 3.35 14.94 -1.93
N TRP A 73 4.33 15.82 -2.18
CA TRP A 73 5.72 15.43 -2.31
C TRP A 73 6.29 14.65 -1.11
N PRO A 74 5.94 14.90 0.17
CA PRO A 74 6.45 14.09 1.28
C PRO A 74 5.96 12.64 1.22
N ALA A 75 4.74 12.39 0.73
CA ALA A 75 4.24 11.03 0.55
C ALA A 75 4.99 10.31 -0.59
N TYR A 76 5.25 11.03 -1.68
CA TYR A 76 6.08 10.53 -2.78
C TYR A 76 7.51 10.19 -2.31
N LEU A 77 8.14 11.07 -1.52
CA LEU A 77 9.46 10.83 -0.93
C LEU A 77 9.49 9.55 -0.11
N LYS A 78 8.52 9.39 0.79
CA LYS A 78 8.41 8.20 1.66
C LYS A 78 8.27 6.92 0.83
N ALA A 79 7.35 6.91 -0.13
CA ALA A 79 7.13 5.76 -1.01
C ALA A 79 8.39 5.40 -1.80
N LEU A 80 9.06 6.38 -2.40
CA LEU A 80 10.27 6.16 -3.20
C LEU A 80 11.44 5.67 -2.34
N VAL A 81 11.68 6.28 -1.17
CA VAL A 81 12.77 5.86 -0.27
C VAL A 81 12.53 4.45 0.27
N GLN A 82 11.31 4.14 0.70
CA GLN A 82 10.97 2.78 1.15
C GLN A 82 11.12 1.77 0.02
N HIS A 83 10.64 2.08 -1.19
CA HIS A 83 10.80 1.21 -2.35
C HIS A 83 12.28 0.93 -2.63
N VAL A 84 13.10 1.97 -2.80
CA VAL A 84 14.53 1.85 -3.08
C VAL A 84 15.26 1.07 -1.98
N ALA A 85 14.85 1.22 -0.72
CA ALA A 85 15.37 0.45 0.41
C ALA A 85 14.95 -1.03 0.44
N GLY A 86 14.18 -1.51 -0.54
CA GLY A 86 13.70 -2.90 -0.59
C GLY A 86 12.26 -3.11 -0.18
N GLY A 87 11.51 -2.03 0.07
CA GLY A 87 10.16 -2.06 0.63
C GLY A 87 10.10 -1.53 2.07
N GLU A 88 8.89 -1.42 2.61
CA GLU A 88 8.65 -0.86 3.94
C GLU A 88 9.32 -1.68 5.07
N GLU A 89 9.34 -3.01 4.94
CA GLU A 89 9.96 -3.92 5.91
C GLU A 89 11.48 -3.73 5.97
N SER A 90 12.15 -3.82 4.82
CA SER A 90 13.60 -3.63 4.69
C SER A 90 14.03 -2.25 5.19
N TYR A 91 13.25 -1.22 4.88
CA TYR A 91 13.47 0.13 5.39
C TYR A 91 13.39 0.18 6.93
N MET A 92 12.36 -0.43 7.53
CA MET A 92 12.19 -0.44 8.98
C MET A 92 13.30 -1.22 9.68
N ARG A 93 13.70 -2.39 9.14
CA ARG A 93 14.82 -3.18 9.64
C ARG A 93 16.12 -2.37 9.62
N ALA A 94 16.43 -1.73 8.49
CA ALA A 94 17.61 -0.89 8.36
C ALA A 94 17.61 0.30 9.34
N LEU A 95 16.46 0.91 9.63
CA LEU A 95 16.34 1.95 10.66
C LEU A 95 16.71 1.42 12.05
N LEU A 96 16.29 0.21 12.40
CA LEU A 96 16.59 -0.41 13.69
C LEU A 96 18.07 -0.77 13.81
N ASP A 97 18.68 -1.29 12.73
CA ASP A 97 20.10 -1.62 12.69
C ASP A 97 20.98 -0.38 12.84
N ILE A 98 20.67 0.69 12.10
CA ILE A 98 21.37 1.98 12.20
C ILE A 98 21.23 2.57 13.60
N ARG A 99 20.04 2.50 14.20
CA ARG A 99 19.82 2.96 15.57
C ARG A 99 20.74 2.27 16.59
N LYS A 100 21.13 1.02 16.35
CA LYS A 100 22.05 0.27 17.22
C LYS A 100 23.53 0.57 16.91
N THR A 101 23.87 0.73 15.63
CA THR A 101 25.26 0.74 15.17
C THR A 101 25.84 2.15 14.98
N ASP A 102 25.05 3.07 14.41
CA ASP A 102 25.47 4.43 14.11
C ASP A 102 24.27 5.40 14.12
N PRO A 103 23.85 5.86 15.32
CA PRO A 103 22.69 6.74 15.46
C PRO A 103 22.89 8.06 14.70
N GLY A 104 22.15 8.22 13.60
CA GLY A 104 22.20 9.43 12.77
C GLY A 104 22.66 9.19 11.34
N SER A 105 23.21 8.01 11.04
CA SER A 105 23.50 7.61 9.67
C SER A 105 22.22 7.45 8.84
N PRO A 106 22.25 7.79 7.53
CA PRO A 106 21.10 7.60 6.66
C PRO A 106 20.89 6.11 6.34
N VAL A 107 19.63 5.71 6.16
CA VAL A 107 19.24 4.34 5.73
C VAL A 107 19.82 3.98 4.36
N LEU A 108 19.86 4.97 3.47
CA LEU A 108 20.35 4.84 2.11
C LEU A 108 21.69 5.56 1.97
N ASP A 109 22.46 5.13 0.96
CA ASP A 109 23.69 5.80 0.56
C ASP A 109 23.46 7.32 0.34
N PRO A 110 24.33 8.21 0.86
CA PRO A 110 24.16 9.65 0.71
C PRO A 110 24.04 10.14 -0.74
N VAL A 111 24.78 9.54 -1.68
CA VAL A 111 24.73 9.90 -3.11
C VAL A 111 23.37 9.52 -3.70
N LEU A 112 22.88 8.32 -3.37
CA LEU A 112 21.54 7.88 -3.77
C LEU A 112 20.43 8.78 -3.20
N LEU A 113 20.55 9.24 -1.95
CA LEU A 113 19.60 10.18 -1.37
C LEU A 113 19.60 11.53 -2.07
N ASP A 114 20.77 12.05 -2.42
CA ASP A 114 20.88 13.32 -3.13
C ASP A 114 20.27 13.19 -4.55
N ASP A 115 20.46 12.07 -5.25
CA ASP A 115 19.79 11.77 -6.53
C ASP A 115 18.26 11.67 -6.39
N ILE A 116 17.76 11.06 -5.30
CA ILE A 116 16.32 11.04 -5.00
C ILE A 116 15.80 12.48 -4.80
N PHE A 117 16.52 13.32 -4.04
CA PHE A 117 16.11 14.70 -3.80
C PHE A 117 16.14 15.54 -5.07
N GLU A 118 17.14 15.38 -5.91
CA GLU A 118 17.22 16.03 -7.21
C GLU A 118 16.08 15.56 -8.14
N HIS A 119 15.79 14.26 -8.21
CA HIS A 119 14.64 13.71 -8.93
C HIS A 119 13.33 14.40 -8.50
N MET A 120 13.15 14.56 -7.19
CA MET A 120 11.96 15.25 -6.67
C MET A 120 11.93 16.74 -7.05
N VAL A 121 13.06 17.43 -7.04
CA VAL A 121 13.15 18.82 -7.49
C VAL A 121 12.74 18.94 -8.95
N LEU A 122 13.23 18.05 -9.81
CA LEU A 122 12.89 17.99 -11.23
C LEU A 122 11.41 17.69 -11.45
N LEU A 123 10.87 16.68 -10.74
CA LEU A 123 9.48 16.25 -10.86
C LEU A 123 8.49 17.35 -10.43
N TYR A 124 8.69 17.97 -9.27
CA TYR A 124 7.76 18.98 -8.72
C TYR A 124 8.06 20.41 -9.18
N LYS A 125 9.15 20.63 -9.93
CA LYS A 125 9.59 21.96 -10.42
C LYS A 125 9.64 23.01 -9.31
N SER A 126 10.01 22.59 -8.09
CA SER A 126 9.91 23.40 -6.86
C SER A 126 11.18 23.32 -6.01
N PRO A 127 12.36 23.74 -6.54
CA PRO A 127 13.65 23.59 -5.87
C PRO A 127 13.69 24.22 -4.48
N ASN A 128 13.14 25.43 -4.35
CA ASN A 128 13.15 26.21 -3.12
C ASN A 128 12.32 25.59 -1.99
N VAL A 129 11.36 24.70 -2.33
CA VAL A 129 10.51 24.03 -1.36
C VAL A 129 11.04 22.64 -1.05
N VAL A 130 11.35 21.86 -2.08
CA VAL A 130 11.70 20.44 -1.94
C VAL A 130 13.10 20.28 -1.33
N LYS A 131 14.13 20.93 -1.90
CA LYS A 131 15.53 20.70 -1.51
C LYS A 131 15.81 20.93 -0.01
N PRO A 132 15.44 22.09 0.60
CA PRO A 132 15.73 22.30 2.01
C PRO A 132 14.84 21.47 2.96
N ARG A 133 13.66 21.04 2.49
CA ARG A 133 12.67 20.35 3.35
C ARG A 133 12.69 18.84 3.22
N ALA A 134 13.20 18.27 2.12
CA ALA A 134 13.18 16.84 1.87
C ALA A 134 13.97 16.06 2.92
N ARG A 135 15.18 16.50 3.23
CA ARG A 135 16.01 15.89 4.28
C ARG A 135 15.34 15.94 5.66
N ILE A 136 14.77 17.10 6.03
CA ILE A 136 14.02 17.26 7.30
C ILE A 136 12.79 16.36 7.33
N ALA A 137 12.04 16.27 6.22
CA ALA A 137 10.86 15.43 6.11
C ALA A 137 11.20 13.94 6.23
N LEU A 138 12.31 13.51 5.61
CA LEU A 138 12.81 12.14 5.73
C LEU A 138 13.25 11.81 7.16
N LEU A 139 14.01 12.70 7.81
CA LEU A 139 14.43 12.52 9.21
C LEU A 139 13.21 12.40 10.14
N ARG A 140 12.24 13.31 10.02
CA ARG A 140 10.99 13.25 10.80
C ARG A 140 10.22 11.97 10.55
N PHE A 141 10.18 11.51 9.29
CA PHE A 141 9.55 10.25 8.94
C PHE A 141 10.25 9.07 9.62
N SER A 142 11.58 8.97 9.54
CA SER A 142 12.37 7.93 10.18
C SER A 142 12.19 7.91 11.70
N SER A 143 12.31 9.08 12.35
CA SER A 143 12.09 9.19 13.79
C SER A 143 10.68 8.76 14.19
N HIS A 144 9.67 9.15 13.40
CA HIS A 144 8.30 8.74 13.66
C HIS A 144 8.08 7.23 13.48
N GLN A 145 8.68 6.60 12.46
CA GLN A 145 8.59 5.14 12.28
C GLN A 145 9.22 4.39 13.47
N LEU A 146 10.38 4.84 13.94
CA LEU A 146 11.02 4.29 15.15
C LEU A 146 10.14 4.47 16.39
N GLU A 147 9.57 5.65 16.60
CA GLU A 147 8.64 5.92 17.70
C GLU A 147 7.41 4.99 17.67
N LEU A 148 6.82 4.79 16.49
CA LEU A 148 5.68 3.87 16.33
C LEU A 148 6.08 2.42 16.62
N TYR A 149 7.29 2.01 16.21
CA TYR A 149 7.83 0.67 16.46
C TYR A 149 8.08 0.43 17.95
N ASP A 150 8.67 1.41 18.64
CA ASP A 150 8.91 1.35 20.08
C ASP A 150 7.60 1.26 20.87
N LYS A 151 6.54 1.92 20.40
CA LYS A 151 5.19 1.77 20.97
C LYS A 151 4.52 0.43 20.67
N GLY A 152 5.10 -0.42 19.81
CA GLY A 152 4.49 -1.68 19.38
C GLY A 152 3.24 -1.47 18.51
N THR A 153 3.17 -0.34 17.81
CA THR A 153 1.98 0.08 17.04
C THR A 153 2.14 -0.03 15.52
N THR A 154 3.25 -0.63 15.08
CA THR A 154 3.50 -0.96 13.67
C THR A 154 3.09 -2.39 13.37
N ARG A 155 3.01 -2.73 12.08
CA ARG A 155 2.83 -4.10 11.61
C ARG A 155 4.12 -4.94 11.63
N TRP A 156 5.23 -4.38 12.09
CA TRP A 156 6.55 -4.99 12.02
C TRP A 156 6.95 -5.59 13.35
N HIS A 157 7.52 -6.79 13.29
CA HIS A 157 8.15 -7.45 14.43
C HIS A 157 9.36 -8.24 13.93
N PHE A 158 10.54 -7.87 14.43
CA PHE A 158 11.82 -8.46 14.03
C PHE A 158 12.42 -9.20 15.24
N PRO A 159 12.21 -10.52 15.38
CA PRO A 159 12.63 -11.25 16.57
C PRO A 159 14.15 -11.29 16.77
N ASP A 160 14.91 -11.09 15.68
CA ASP A 160 16.37 -10.93 15.69
C ASP A 160 16.83 -9.55 16.19
N LEU A 161 15.93 -8.56 16.24
CA LEU A 161 16.23 -7.20 16.65
C LEU A 161 15.47 -6.73 17.89
N ASP A 162 14.45 -7.49 18.33
CA ASP A 162 13.49 -7.11 19.36
C ASP A 162 13.00 -8.34 20.14
N ASP A 163 13.36 -8.40 21.43
CA ASP A 163 13.03 -9.52 22.32
C ASP A 163 11.57 -9.51 22.81
N ARG A 164 10.79 -8.47 22.50
CA ARG A 164 9.40 -8.37 22.94
C ARG A 164 8.55 -9.46 22.27
N PRO A 165 7.54 -10.03 22.96
CA PRO A 165 6.67 -11.02 22.34
C PRO A 165 5.90 -10.40 21.16
N LYS A 166 5.78 -11.15 20.07
CA LYS A 166 4.95 -10.74 18.92
C LYS A 166 3.50 -10.53 19.39
N PRO A 167 2.91 -9.34 19.20
CA PRO A 167 1.52 -9.10 19.58
C PRO A 167 0.56 -10.05 18.85
N GLU A 168 -0.43 -10.60 19.57
CA GLU A 168 -1.44 -11.53 19.00
C GLU A 168 -2.17 -10.96 17.79
N VAL A 169 -2.43 -9.66 17.78
CA VAL A 169 -3.08 -8.98 16.64
C VAL A 169 -2.22 -8.99 15.38
N LEU A 170 -0.88 -8.99 15.51
CA LEU A 170 0.03 -9.10 14.38
C LEU A 170 0.04 -10.53 13.85
N VAL A 171 0.05 -11.53 14.74
CA VAL A 171 -0.11 -12.94 14.36
C VAL A 171 -1.41 -13.12 13.57
N LEU A 172 -2.52 -12.59 14.08
CA LEU A 172 -3.81 -12.65 13.40
C LEU A 172 -3.76 -11.99 12.02
N LEU A 173 -3.08 -10.85 11.87
CA LEU A 173 -2.94 -10.15 10.58
C LEU A 173 -2.10 -10.97 9.60
N GLU A 174 -0.94 -11.48 10.02
CA GLU A 174 -0.03 -12.30 9.21
C GLU A 174 -0.72 -13.58 8.70
N GLU A 175 -1.55 -14.21 9.53
CA GLU A 175 -2.37 -15.37 9.14
C GLU A 175 -3.34 -15.07 7.99
N GLN A 176 -3.76 -13.81 7.83
CA GLN A 176 -4.65 -13.42 6.73
C GLN A 176 -3.91 -13.10 5.42
N GLU A 177 -2.58 -13.03 5.42
CA GLU A 177 -1.78 -12.69 4.23
C GLU A 177 -1.61 -13.85 3.24
N TYR A 178 -2.56 -14.79 3.20
CA TYR A 178 -2.57 -15.87 2.20
C TYR A 178 -2.46 -15.31 0.78
N TRP A 179 -3.03 -14.13 0.54
CA TRP A 179 -3.07 -13.44 -0.75
C TRP A 179 -1.71 -12.90 -1.22
N ARG A 180 -0.65 -12.96 -0.40
CA ARG A 180 0.71 -12.67 -0.89
C ARG A 180 1.32 -13.82 -1.69
N LYS A 181 0.74 -15.02 -1.60
CA LYS A 181 1.26 -16.23 -2.26
C LYS A 181 0.39 -16.61 -3.46
N PRO A 182 0.99 -16.88 -4.63
CA PRO A 182 0.25 -17.39 -5.77
C PRO A 182 -0.34 -18.77 -5.45
N ALA A 183 -1.51 -19.06 -6.00
CA ALA A 183 -2.15 -20.38 -5.95
C ALA A 183 -3.01 -20.59 -7.21
N PRO A 184 -3.29 -21.84 -7.63
CA PRO A 184 -4.02 -22.12 -8.88
C PRO A 184 -5.42 -21.50 -8.96
N ASP A 185 -6.07 -21.29 -7.82
CA ASP A 185 -7.40 -20.71 -7.69
C ASP A 185 -7.39 -19.19 -7.50
N ARG A 186 -6.21 -18.54 -7.54
CA ARG A 186 -6.05 -17.10 -7.26
C ARG A 186 -5.61 -16.34 -8.50
N THR A 187 -6.21 -15.18 -8.67
CA THR A 187 -5.87 -14.21 -9.72
C THR A 187 -4.94 -13.15 -9.13
N GLN A 188 -3.81 -12.92 -9.79
CA GLN A 188 -2.97 -11.75 -9.50
C GLN A 188 -3.74 -10.48 -9.84
N LEU A 189 -3.92 -9.58 -8.86
CA LEU A 189 -4.67 -8.33 -9.07
C LEU A 189 -4.01 -7.41 -10.09
N ARG A 190 -2.67 -7.38 -10.09
CA ARG A 190 -1.90 -6.52 -10.98
C ARG A 190 -0.54 -7.14 -11.26
N PRO A 191 -0.12 -7.25 -12.54
CA PRO A 191 1.24 -7.66 -12.86
C PRO A 191 2.27 -6.76 -12.17
N GLY A 192 3.33 -7.36 -11.61
CA GLY A 192 4.35 -6.64 -10.84
C GLY A 192 3.99 -6.34 -9.38
N HIS A 193 2.86 -6.85 -8.89
CA HIS A 193 2.46 -6.79 -7.48
C HIS A 193 2.22 -8.19 -6.93
N GLU A 194 2.58 -8.40 -5.66
CA GLU A 194 2.41 -9.68 -4.97
C GLU A 194 1.07 -9.76 -4.25
N VAL A 195 -0.02 -9.47 -4.98
CA VAL A 195 -1.39 -9.54 -4.45
C VAL A 195 -2.23 -10.47 -5.31
N TYR A 196 -2.66 -11.58 -4.73
CA TYR A 196 -3.38 -12.68 -5.37
C TYR A 196 -4.67 -12.96 -4.61
N ILE A 197 -5.82 -12.76 -5.24
CA ILE A 197 -7.13 -12.96 -4.61
C ILE A 197 -7.83 -14.17 -5.22
N GLY A 198 -8.56 -14.94 -4.41
CA GLY A 198 -9.35 -16.07 -4.92
C GLY A 198 -10.25 -15.66 -6.08
N THR A 199 -10.15 -16.36 -7.20
CA THR A 199 -10.81 -16.00 -8.46
C THR A 199 -12.32 -15.88 -8.29
N LYS A 200 -12.94 -16.89 -7.66
CA LYS A 200 -14.38 -16.89 -7.37
C LYS A 200 -14.80 -15.74 -6.45
N ILE A 201 -13.95 -15.35 -5.50
CA ILE A 201 -14.23 -14.21 -4.63
C ILE A 201 -14.19 -12.92 -5.45
N LEU A 202 -13.21 -12.72 -6.33
CA LEU A 202 -13.16 -11.53 -7.19
C LEU A 202 -14.38 -11.44 -8.11
N GLU A 203 -14.78 -12.56 -8.72
CA GLU A 203 -15.98 -12.63 -9.56
C GLU A 203 -17.23 -12.27 -8.78
N SER A 204 -17.38 -12.81 -7.56
CA SER A 204 -18.47 -12.48 -6.64
C SER A 204 -18.46 -11.00 -6.25
N ILE A 205 -17.32 -10.45 -5.85
CA ILE A 205 -17.19 -9.02 -5.55
C ILE A 205 -17.57 -8.17 -6.78
N ALA A 206 -17.15 -8.57 -7.98
CA ALA A 206 -17.51 -7.90 -9.22
C ALA A 206 -19.00 -7.99 -9.54
N SER A 207 -19.65 -9.13 -9.31
CA SER A 207 -21.09 -9.28 -9.56
C SER A 207 -21.95 -8.41 -8.63
N TYR A 208 -21.47 -8.11 -7.42
CA TYR A 208 -22.18 -7.25 -6.47
C TYR A 208 -21.83 -5.77 -6.57
N PHE A 209 -20.57 -5.43 -6.88
CA PHE A 209 -20.09 -4.04 -6.80
C PHE A 209 -19.43 -3.50 -8.07
N GLY A 210 -19.14 -4.36 -9.05
CA GLY A 210 -18.50 -3.99 -10.30
C GLY A 210 -19.41 -3.18 -11.24
N PRO A 211 -18.90 -2.77 -12.42
CA PRO A 211 -19.60 -1.86 -13.32
C PRO A 211 -20.92 -2.41 -13.87
N GLN A 212 -21.07 -3.74 -13.95
CA GLN A 212 -22.29 -4.40 -14.40
C GLN A 212 -23.28 -4.72 -13.27
N SER A 213 -22.95 -4.38 -12.02
CA SER A 213 -23.83 -4.61 -10.89
C SER A 213 -24.80 -3.46 -10.67
N ASN A 214 -25.89 -3.72 -9.94
CA ASN A 214 -26.86 -2.68 -9.57
C ASN A 214 -26.26 -1.60 -8.64
N GLU A 215 -25.28 -1.95 -7.82
CA GLU A 215 -24.64 -0.99 -6.91
C GLU A 215 -23.59 -0.15 -7.64
N ASN A 216 -22.90 -0.71 -8.64
CA ASN A 216 -21.85 -0.08 -9.46
C ASN A 216 -21.03 0.97 -8.68
N CYS A 217 -20.27 0.50 -7.69
CA CYS A 217 -19.61 1.39 -6.74
C CYS A 217 -18.17 0.96 -6.49
N ILE A 218 -17.24 1.64 -7.16
CA ILE A 218 -15.80 1.36 -7.04
C ILE A 218 -15.27 1.42 -5.61
N LYS A 219 -15.81 2.30 -4.77
CA LYS A 219 -15.44 2.39 -3.35
C LYS A 219 -15.88 1.15 -2.57
N GLN A 220 -17.07 0.61 -2.86
CA GLN A 220 -17.56 -0.62 -2.24
C GLN A 220 -16.81 -1.84 -2.78
N TYR A 221 -16.50 -1.88 -4.08
CA TYR A 221 -15.67 -2.90 -4.70
C TYR A 221 -14.28 -2.97 -4.02
N SER A 222 -13.59 -1.83 -3.96
CA SER A 222 -12.25 -1.75 -3.34
C SER A 222 -12.29 -2.09 -1.85
N TYR A 223 -13.32 -1.63 -1.14
CA TYR A 223 -13.54 -2.02 0.26
C TYR A 223 -13.76 -3.53 0.41
N ALA A 224 -14.54 -4.16 -0.46
CA ALA A 224 -14.78 -5.59 -0.41
C ALA A 224 -13.49 -6.39 -0.64
N VAL A 225 -12.65 -5.97 -1.60
CA VAL A 225 -11.33 -6.58 -1.82
C VAL A 225 -10.45 -6.44 -0.58
N LEU A 226 -10.30 -5.24 -0.01
CA LEU A 226 -9.51 -5.05 1.22
C LEU A 226 -10.08 -5.81 2.42
N ALA A 227 -11.41 -5.86 2.56
CA ALA A 227 -12.07 -6.63 3.61
C ALA A 227 -11.75 -8.12 3.49
N HIS A 228 -11.74 -8.67 2.28
CA HIS A 228 -11.34 -10.05 2.02
C HIS A 228 -9.86 -10.30 2.33
N MET A 229 -8.97 -9.37 1.96
CA MET A 229 -7.54 -9.43 2.30
C MET A 229 -7.28 -9.42 3.81
N MET A 230 -8.17 -8.80 4.60
CA MET A 230 -8.13 -8.86 6.08
C MET A 230 -8.77 -10.12 6.67
N GLY A 231 -9.10 -11.14 5.88
CA GLY A 231 -9.79 -12.33 6.37
C GLY A 231 -11.30 -12.15 6.57
N GLY A 232 -11.90 -11.15 5.92
CA GLY A 232 -13.31 -10.81 6.01
C GLY A 232 -13.63 -9.71 7.02
N VAL A 233 -14.90 -9.32 7.06
CA VAL A 233 -15.38 -8.18 7.86
C VAL A 233 -15.21 -8.41 9.37
N GLU A 234 -15.44 -9.63 9.85
CA GLU A 234 -15.28 -9.96 11.27
C GLU A 234 -13.84 -9.78 11.74
N THR A 235 -12.89 -10.31 10.98
CA THR A 235 -11.46 -10.22 11.28
C THR A 235 -11.00 -8.76 11.19
N ALA A 236 -11.41 -8.03 10.16
CA ALA A 236 -11.14 -6.59 10.05
C ALA A 236 -11.66 -5.78 11.26
N LEU A 237 -12.86 -6.12 11.77
CA LEU A 237 -13.41 -5.49 12.98
C LEU A 237 -12.63 -5.85 14.24
N LYS A 238 -12.16 -7.10 14.37
CA LYS A 238 -11.29 -7.53 15.49
C LYS A 238 -9.96 -6.78 15.47
N LEU A 239 -9.28 -6.76 14.31
CA LEU A 239 -8.02 -6.04 14.11
C LEU A 239 -8.16 -4.55 14.45
N LYS A 240 -9.26 -3.91 14.01
CA LYS A 240 -9.55 -2.51 14.35
C LYS A 240 -9.84 -2.30 15.85
N ALA A 241 -10.57 -3.22 16.48
CA ALA A 241 -10.94 -3.10 17.89
C ALA A 241 -9.74 -3.22 18.83
N ALA A 242 -8.68 -3.92 18.42
CA ALA A 242 -7.42 -4.03 19.18
C ALA A 242 -6.70 -2.68 19.36
N LYS A 243 -6.96 -1.68 18.50
CA LYS A 243 -6.34 -0.34 18.52
C LYS A 243 -4.80 -0.35 18.53
N THR A 244 -4.18 -1.45 18.09
CA THR A 244 -2.72 -1.58 18.04
C THR A 244 -2.11 -0.75 16.92
N PHE A 245 -2.77 -0.68 15.77
CA PHE A 245 -2.26 0.02 14.59
C PHE A 245 -2.47 1.54 14.69
N ALA A 246 -1.38 2.31 14.75
CA ALA A 246 -1.42 3.76 14.96
C ALA A 246 -2.23 4.53 13.89
N GLU A 247 -2.15 4.11 12.63
CA GLU A 247 -2.91 4.73 11.52
C GLU A 247 -4.17 3.90 11.15
N GLY A 248 -4.62 3.03 12.06
CA GLY A 248 -5.78 2.17 11.85
C GLY A 248 -5.61 1.23 10.66
N VAL A 249 -6.57 1.26 9.73
CA VAL A 249 -6.56 0.40 8.53
C VAL A 249 -5.33 0.63 7.66
N ARG A 250 -4.77 1.86 7.64
CA ARG A 250 -3.59 2.16 6.81
C ARG A 250 -2.39 1.30 7.20
N SER A 251 -2.16 1.09 8.49
CA SER A 251 -1.01 0.29 8.96
C SER A 251 -1.21 -1.22 8.82
N MET A 252 -2.39 -1.69 8.39
CA MET A 252 -2.65 -3.11 8.15
C MET A 252 -2.20 -3.58 6.76
N PHE A 253 -1.83 -2.66 5.87
CA PHE A 253 -1.44 -2.94 4.48
C PHE A 253 -0.14 -2.22 4.13
N LEU A 254 0.67 -2.82 3.26
CA LEU A 254 1.73 -2.07 2.59
C LEU A 254 1.11 -1.14 1.57
N LEU A 255 1.79 -0.03 1.31
CA LEU A 255 1.34 0.93 0.30
C LEU A 255 1.13 0.26 -1.06
N ASP A 256 2.07 -0.59 -1.46
CA ASP A 256 2.03 -1.30 -2.74
C ASP A 256 0.80 -2.23 -2.84
N ASP A 257 0.40 -2.88 -1.74
CA ASP A 257 -0.81 -3.72 -1.73
C ASP A 257 -2.06 -2.89 -2.04
N VAL A 258 -2.16 -1.70 -1.46
CA VAL A 258 -3.30 -0.80 -1.67
C VAL A 258 -3.26 -0.18 -3.08
N ILE A 259 -2.06 0.10 -3.60
CA ILE A 259 -1.87 0.53 -4.99
C ILE A 259 -2.34 -0.56 -5.96
N ALA A 260 -2.02 -1.83 -5.71
CA ALA A 260 -2.48 -2.95 -6.53
C ALA A 260 -4.02 -3.00 -6.58
N VAL A 261 -4.68 -2.84 -5.43
CA VAL A 261 -6.15 -2.78 -5.37
C VAL A 261 -6.71 -1.57 -6.13
N ALA A 262 -6.09 -0.39 -5.99
CA ALA A 262 -6.52 0.81 -6.70
C ALA A 262 -6.40 0.67 -8.22
N LEU A 263 -5.27 0.16 -8.71
CA LEU A 263 -5.02 -0.06 -10.15
C LEU A 263 -5.95 -1.14 -10.72
N HIS A 264 -6.17 -2.22 -9.98
CA HIS A 264 -7.14 -3.26 -10.36
C HIS A 264 -8.55 -2.69 -10.45
N ALA A 265 -8.97 -1.88 -9.48
CA ALA A 265 -10.27 -1.22 -9.51
C ALA A 265 -10.40 -0.24 -10.69
N ASP A 266 -9.34 0.52 -11.01
CA ASP A 266 -9.33 1.40 -12.19
C ASP A 266 -9.52 0.61 -13.49
N GLU A 267 -8.88 -0.57 -13.60
CA GLU A 267 -8.95 -1.46 -14.75
C GLU A 267 -10.36 -2.05 -14.91
N VAL A 268 -10.93 -2.60 -13.83
CA VAL A 268 -12.28 -3.18 -13.80
C VAL A 268 -13.35 -2.16 -14.18
N PHE A 269 -13.21 -0.90 -13.75
CA PHE A 269 -14.19 0.16 -14.01
C PHE A 269 -13.86 1.01 -15.24
N HIS A 270 -12.79 0.68 -15.97
CA HIS A 270 -12.31 1.43 -17.14
C HIS A 270 -12.18 2.94 -16.89
N LEU A 271 -11.62 3.31 -15.74
CA LEU A 271 -11.56 4.71 -15.34
C LEU A 271 -10.51 5.49 -16.12
N ARG A 272 -10.87 6.73 -16.50
CA ARG A 272 -9.92 7.71 -17.04
C ARG A 272 -9.03 8.34 -15.97
N PHE A 273 -9.51 8.37 -14.72
CA PHE A 273 -8.82 8.95 -13.58
C PHE A 273 -8.78 7.95 -12.44
N SER A 274 -7.61 7.80 -11.83
CA SER A 274 -7.42 6.80 -10.80
C SER A 274 -8.09 7.09 -9.49
N VAL A 275 -8.57 6.02 -8.85
CA VAL A 275 -8.91 6.05 -7.44
C VAL A 275 -7.64 6.16 -6.60
N ASN A 276 -7.58 7.17 -5.73
CA ASN A 276 -6.44 7.35 -4.85
C ASN A 276 -6.43 6.27 -3.74
N PRO A 277 -5.31 5.55 -3.52
CA PRO A 277 -5.18 4.53 -2.48
C PRO A 277 -5.60 5.00 -1.08
N SER A 278 -5.27 6.24 -0.72
CA SER A 278 -5.66 6.80 0.58
C SER A 278 -7.18 6.96 0.72
N ASP A 279 -7.91 7.25 -0.36
CA ASP A 279 -9.37 7.36 -0.31
C ASP A 279 -10.02 6.00 -0.08
N ILE A 280 -9.45 4.93 -0.64
CA ILE A 280 -9.89 3.55 -0.41
C ILE A 280 -9.71 3.19 1.07
N ILE A 281 -8.54 3.51 1.65
CA ILE A 281 -8.25 3.25 3.07
C ILE A 281 -9.17 4.05 4.00
N VAL A 282 -9.35 5.35 3.75
CA VAL A 282 -10.25 6.21 4.54
C VAL A 282 -11.68 5.69 4.46
N PHE A 283 -12.17 5.35 3.26
CA PHE A 283 -13.49 4.79 3.08
C PHE A 283 -13.67 3.47 3.83
N THR A 284 -12.69 2.58 3.76
CA THR A 284 -12.67 1.31 4.49
C THR A 284 -12.74 1.54 6.00
N GLY A 285 -11.92 2.45 6.54
CA GLY A 285 -11.94 2.81 7.96
C GLY A 285 -13.31 3.34 8.41
N VAL A 286 -13.92 4.24 7.64
CA VAL A 286 -15.26 4.79 7.91
C VAL A 286 -16.33 3.68 7.89
N LYS A 287 -16.27 2.76 6.93
CA LYS A 287 -17.21 1.63 6.86
C LYS A 287 -17.10 0.74 8.08
N LEU A 288 -15.89 0.39 8.50
CA LEU A 288 -15.68 -0.41 9.72
C LEU A 288 -16.19 0.30 10.97
N VAL A 289 -15.98 1.62 11.12
CA VAL A 289 -16.55 2.40 12.24
C VAL A 289 -18.08 2.32 12.25
N ARG A 290 -18.73 2.58 11.11
CA ARG A 290 -20.20 2.53 10.99
C ARG A 290 -20.76 1.15 11.31
N LEU A 291 -20.06 0.09 10.92
CA LEU A 291 -20.44 -1.29 11.26
C LEU A 291 -20.34 -1.55 12.77
N THR A 292 -19.26 -1.11 13.43
CA THR A 292 -19.11 -1.19 14.89
C THR A 292 -20.24 -0.46 15.62
N GLU A 293 -20.58 0.75 15.20
CA GLU A 293 -21.66 1.56 15.77
C GLU A 293 -23.03 0.91 15.56
N SER A 294 -23.30 0.40 14.35
CA SER A 294 -24.54 -0.30 14.03
C SER A 294 -24.74 -1.53 14.92
N ARG A 295 -23.69 -2.36 15.09
CA ARG A 295 -23.72 -3.53 15.99
C ARG A 295 -23.96 -3.14 17.43
N THR A 296 -23.28 -2.10 17.90
CA THR A 296 -23.44 -1.59 19.27
C THR A 296 -24.87 -1.11 19.52
N ARG A 297 -25.46 -0.37 18.57
CA ARG A 297 -26.87 0.07 18.62
C ARG A 297 -27.84 -1.12 18.61
N ASN A 298 -27.62 -2.11 17.76
CA ASN A 298 -28.47 -3.30 17.67
C ASN A 298 -28.38 -4.19 18.92
N ARG A 299 -27.24 -4.22 19.61
CA ARG A 299 -27.07 -4.93 20.89
C ARG A 299 -27.83 -4.26 22.04
N LYS A 300 -27.91 -2.93 22.06
CA LYS A 300 -28.59 -2.15 23.11
C LYS A 300 -30.12 -2.11 22.99
N ARG A 301 -30.70 -2.52 21.87
CA ARG A 301 -32.17 -2.54 21.71
C ARG A 301 -32.78 -3.59 22.64
N PRO A 302 -33.72 -3.21 23.54
CA PRO A 302 -34.32 -4.13 24.49
C PRO A 302 -35.01 -5.29 23.77
N THR A 303 -34.77 -6.51 24.26
CA THR A 303 -35.25 -7.80 23.71
C THR A 303 -36.77 -8.02 23.83
N GLY A 304 -37.53 -6.98 24.18
CA GLY A 304 -38.97 -7.03 24.49
C GLY A 304 -39.90 -7.40 23.33
N ARG A 305 -39.37 -7.65 22.14
CA ARG A 305 -40.12 -8.33 21.06
C ARG A 305 -39.23 -9.42 20.48
N SER A 306 -39.66 -10.66 20.64
CA SER A 306 -39.10 -11.93 20.14
C SER A 306 -39.04 -12.03 18.61
N ALA A 307 -38.85 -10.91 17.90
CA ALA A 307 -38.52 -10.91 16.49
C ALA A 307 -37.11 -11.48 16.35
N ARG A 308 -37.00 -12.67 15.73
CA ARG A 308 -35.73 -13.29 15.34
C ARG A 308 -34.80 -12.20 14.79
N LYS A 309 -33.69 -11.93 15.48
CA LYS A 309 -32.63 -11.02 15.03
C LYS A 309 -32.01 -11.62 13.77
N ARG A 310 -32.66 -11.45 12.62
CA ARG A 310 -31.98 -11.63 11.33
C ARG A 310 -31.01 -10.47 11.24
N GLU A 311 -29.71 -10.77 11.33
CA GLU A 311 -28.71 -9.79 10.96
C GLU A 311 -29.04 -9.33 9.53
N PRO A 312 -29.06 -8.01 9.26
CA PRO A 312 -29.24 -7.54 7.91
C PRO A 312 -28.05 -8.05 7.09
N LYS A 313 -28.30 -9.08 6.28
CA LYS A 313 -27.31 -9.58 5.33
C LYS A 313 -27.05 -8.47 4.34
N ASN A 314 -25.95 -7.75 4.54
CA ASN A 314 -25.53 -6.69 3.63
C ASN A 314 -24.96 -7.33 2.36
N LEU A 315 -24.97 -6.59 1.24
CA LEU A 315 -24.41 -7.08 -0.03
C LEU A 315 -22.96 -7.54 0.12
N LEU A 316 -22.21 -6.91 1.04
CA LEU A 316 -20.84 -7.28 1.34
C LEU A 316 -20.72 -8.70 1.91
N HIS A 317 -21.60 -9.11 2.82
CA HIS A 317 -21.62 -10.47 3.35
C HIS A 317 -21.85 -11.47 2.21
N PHE A 318 -22.77 -11.19 1.29
CA PHE A 318 -23.02 -12.08 0.15
C PHE A 318 -21.81 -12.15 -0.78
N ALA A 319 -21.23 -11.00 -1.12
CA ALA A 319 -20.04 -10.91 -1.97
C ALA A 319 -18.86 -11.72 -1.40
N LEU A 320 -18.71 -11.75 -0.07
CA LEU A 320 -17.60 -12.42 0.60
C LEU A 320 -17.89 -13.85 1.07
N SER A 321 -19.11 -14.37 0.87
CA SER A 321 -19.51 -15.69 1.36
C SER A 321 -19.26 -16.85 0.38
N VAL A 322 -18.67 -16.58 -0.78
CA VAL A 322 -18.38 -17.61 -1.78
C VAL A 322 -17.14 -18.41 -1.35
N THR A 323 -17.26 -19.74 -1.33
CA THR A 323 -16.16 -20.68 -1.07
C THR A 323 -15.80 -21.43 -2.35
#